data_AF-A0A5C1AIQ7-F1
#
_entry.id   AF-A0A5C1AIQ7-F1
#
_cell.length_a   1.000
_cell.length_b   1.000
_cell.length_c   1.000
_cell.angle_alpha   90.00
_cell.angle_beta   90.00
_cell.angle_gamma   90.00
#
_symmetry.space_group_name_H-M   'P 1'
#
loop_
_entity.id
_entity.type
_entity.pdbx_description
1 polymer ?
#
loop_
_entity_poly.entity_id
_entity_poly.type
_entity_poly.pdbx_seq_one_letter_code
_entity_poly.pdbx_strand_id
1 'polypeptide(L)'
;MPTLFHYSTLFHLPPILSSGLSVGEIASFTAARRSGVNLTTQTDPHQLNCWGGGQNEPKKAVRYRCEVAADDPLLRPARAVWRDLGVTPRQMRALDPRGESKWWSVYFGVIPMQAIGVELRGRNGYVAVGEPDTARIATEVAILRDRFEFIVPPDEPWALDLRLKDPTDPSPFWVLREAYPADRFLARPPV
;
A
#
# COMPACT_ATOMS: atom_id res chain seq x y z
N MET A 1 -2.81 19.86 -11.04
CA MET A 1 -2.60 19.32 -9.69
C MET A 1 -1.74 18.06 -9.82
N PRO A 2 -0.75 17.82 -8.94
CA PRO A 2 0.04 16.60 -9.02
C PRO A 2 -0.85 15.40 -8.66
N THR A 3 -0.80 14.36 -9.48
CA THR A 3 -1.44 13.09 -9.18
C THR A 3 -0.70 12.42 -8.02
N LEU A 4 -1.45 11.93 -7.03
CA LEU A 4 -0.90 11.22 -5.88
C LEU A 4 -1.12 9.72 -6.01
N PHE A 5 -0.15 8.94 -5.54
CA PHE A 5 -0.16 7.50 -5.63
C PHE A 5 0.01 6.86 -4.26
N HIS A 6 -0.75 5.79 -4.00
CA HIS A 6 -0.51 4.88 -2.89
C HIS A 6 -0.05 3.52 -3.45
N TYR A 7 0.98 2.93 -2.86
CA TYR A 7 1.49 1.62 -3.27
C TYR A 7 1.18 0.59 -2.19
N SER A 8 0.63 -0.56 -2.58
CA SER A 8 0.30 -1.65 -1.66
C SER A 8 0.50 -3.02 -2.29
N THR A 9 0.39 -4.04 -1.45
CA THR A 9 0.36 -5.43 -1.90
C THR A 9 -0.96 -5.75 -2.59
N LEU A 10 -0.95 -6.76 -3.47
CA LEU A 10 -2.17 -7.31 -4.07
C LEU A 10 -3.16 -7.77 -3.00
N PHE A 11 -2.65 -8.34 -1.91
CA PHE A 11 -3.43 -8.85 -0.78
C PHE A 11 -4.30 -7.81 -0.06
N HIS A 12 -3.98 -6.51 -0.20
CA HIS A 12 -4.78 -5.42 0.36
C HIS A 12 -5.86 -4.89 -0.60
N LEU A 13 -5.90 -5.36 -1.85
CA LEU A 13 -6.87 -4.88 -2.84
C LEU A 13 -8.33 -5.04 -2.36
N PRO A 14 -8.80 -6.20 -1.87
CA PRO A 14 -10.20 -6.34 -1.47
C PRO A 14 -10.65 -5.38 -0.35
N PRO A 15 -9.96 -5.27 0.81
CA PRO A 15 -10.40 -4.35 1.84
C PRO A 15 -10.29 -2.87 1.42
N ILE A 16 -9.33 -2.51 0.55
CA ILE A 16 -9.23 -1.14 0.03
C ILE A 16 -10.42 -0.82 -0.89
N LEU A 17 -10.84 -1.76 -1.74
CA LEU A 17 -12.01 -1.55 -2.60
C LEU A 17 -13.33 -1.48 -1.83
N SER A 18 -13.43 -2.16 -0.67
CA SER A 18 -14.65 -2.12 0.14
C SER A 18 -14.75 -0.90 1.05
N SER A 19 -13.62 -0.37 1.54
CA SER A 19 -13.59 0.65 2.60
C SER A 19 -12.81 1.92 2.27
N GLY A 20 -12.20 1.99 1.09
CA GLY A 20 -11.27 3.06 0.70
C GLY A 20 -9.88 2.90 1.33
N LEU A 21 -9.04 3.91 1.13
CA LEU A 21 -7.72 3.99 1.75
C LEU A 21 -7.81 4.80 3.05
N SER A 22 -7.50 4.19 4.18
CA SER A 22 -7.65 4.82 5.50
C SER A 22 -6.46 4.61 6.44
N VAL A 23 -5.61 3.62 6.16
CA VAL A 23 -4.53 3.21 7.06
C VAL A 23 -3.24 3.00 6.30
N GLY A 24 -2.15 3.54 6.85
CA GLY A 24 -0.79 3.34 6.41
C GLY A 24 0.19 3.68 7.55
N GLU A 25 1.38 3.11 7.49
CA GLU A 25 2.42 3.32 8.49
C GLU A 25 3.14 4.66 8.27
N ILE A 26 3.04 5.59 9.22
CA ILE A 26 3.66 6.92 9.08
C ILE A 26 5.15 6.90 9.46
N ALA A 27 5.49 6.27 10.58
CA ALA A 27 6.85 6.07 11.06
C ALA A 27 6.90 4.87 12.03
N SER A 28 7.75 3.87 11.73
CA SER A 28 7.83 2.62 12.49
C SER A 28 8.44 2.76 13.90
N PHE A 29 9.12 3.87 14.18
CA PHE A 29 9.90 4.08 15.40
C PHE A 29 9.14 4.71 16.58
N THR A 30 7.87 5.07 16.42
CA THR A 30 7.12 5.82 17.45
C THR A 30 6.16 4.93 18.23
N ALA A 31 6.21 4.99 19.56
CA ALA A 31 5.28 4.27 20.45
C ALA A 31 3.82 4.72 20.27
N ALA A 32 3.59 5.99 19.93
CA ALA A 32 2.29 6.48 19.49
C ALA A 32 2.14 6.29 17.98
N ARG A 33 1.84 5.06 17.54
CA ARG A 33 1.52 4.81 16.13
C ARG A 33 0.26 5.58 15.75
N ARG A 34 0.43 6.65 14.96
CA ARG A 34 -0.68 7.26 14.23
C ARG A 34 -0.78 6.59 12.86
N SER A 35 -2.00 6.32 12.42
CA SER A 35 -2.30 5.84 11.08
C SER A 35 -2.60 7.02 10.14
N GLY A 36 -2.18 6.88 8.88
CA GLY A 36 -2.52 7.80 7.81
C GLY A 36 -2.11 7.20 6.47
N VAL A 37 -2.76 7.62 5.39
CA VAL A 37 -2.45 7.08 4.06
C VAL A 37 -1.20 7.77 3.53
N ASN A 38 -0.13 7.00 3.30
CA ASN A 38 1.06 7.53 2.63
C ASN A 38 0.77 7.67 1.13
N LEU A 39 0.95 8.88 0.62
CA LEU A 39 0.79 9.24 -0.77
C LEU A 39 2.11 9.77 -1.33
N THR A 40 2.39 9.48 -2.58
CA THR A 40 3.60 9.95 -3.25
C THR A 40 3.31 10.49 -4.65
N THR A 41 4.09 11.47 -5.10
CA THR A 41 4.10 11.90 -6.50
C THR A 41 5.06 11.08 -7.36
N GLN A 42 5.87 10.21 -6.75
CA GLN A 42 6.84 9.37 -7.46
C GLN A 42 6.13 8.21 -8.17
N THR A 43 6.39 8.05 -9.47
CA THR A 43 5.82 6.98 -10.29
C THR A 43 6.74 5.78 -10.47
N ASP A 44 8.05 5.97 -10.32
CA ASP A 44 9.06 4.92 -10.47
C ASP A 44 9.14 4.06 -9.19
N PRO A 45 8.75 2.77 -9.25
CA PRO A 45 8.79 1.88 -8.10
C PRO A 45 10.21 1.65 -7.55
N HIS A 46 11.27 1.87 -8.34
CA HIS A 46 12.64 1.72 -7.87
C HIS A 46 13.11 2.90 -7.00
N GLN A 47 12.37 4.01 -7.00
CA GLN A 47 12.61 5.23 -6.22
C GLN A 47 11.68 5.35 -5.00
N LEU A 48 11.16 4.22 -4.49
CA LEU A 48 10.28 4.12 -3.32
C LEU A 48 10.97 3.35 -2.17
N ASN A 49 12.06 3.90 -1.64
CA ASN A 49 12.91 3.29 -0.60
C ASN A 49 12.84 4.00 0.75
N CYS A 50 12.02 5.05 0.87
CA CYS A 50 11.73 5.67 2.15
C CYS A 50 10.92 4.68 3.05
N TRP A 51 10.89 4.91 4.36
CA TRP A 51 10.33 4.01 5.41
C TRP A 51 11.23 2.84 5.85
N GLY A 52 12.55 2.94 5.66
CA GLY A 52 13.51 2.00 6.23
C GLY A 52 13.63 0.69 5.44
N GLY A 53 14.70 0.60 4.65
CA GLY A 53 15.42 -0.63 4.29
C GLY A 53 14.67 -1.78 3.61
N GLY A 54 14.66 -1.79 2.27
CA GLY A 54 14.45 -2.98 1.44
C GLY A 54 13.48 -2.78 0.29
N GLN A 55 13.83 -3.28 -0.91
CA GLN A 55 12.87 -3.38 -2.01
C GLN A 55 11.85 -4.49 -1.68
N ASN A 56 10.77 -4.13 -0.98
CA ASN A 56 9.62 -5.03 -0.85
C ASN A 56 8.81 -4.94 -2.15
N GLU A 57 9.29 -5.60 -3.20
CA GLU A 57 8.67 -5.61 -4.53
C GLU A 57 7.18 -6.01 -4.49
N PRO A 58 6.74 -6.97 -3.65
CA PRO A 58 5.32 -7.24 -3.43
C PRO A 58 4.49 -6.05 -2.92
N LYS A 59 5.07 -5.15 -2.10
CA LYS A 59 4.39 -3.93 -1.63
C LYS A 59 4.09 -2.93 -2.76
N LYS A 60 4.64 -3.16 -3.95
CA LYS A 60 4.45 -2.33 -5.14
C LYS A 60 3.57 -3.03 -6.18
N ALA A 61 2.92 -4.14 -5.84
CA ALA A 61 2.10 -4.91 -6.77
C ALA A 61 0.89 -4.13 -7.27
N VAL A 62 0.32 -3.25 -6.44
CA VAL A 62 -0.81 -2.38 -6.79
C VAL A 62 -0.43 -0.92 -6.55
N ARG A 63 -0.74 -0.08 -7.53
CA ARG A 63 -0.66 1.38 -7.44
C ARG A 63 -2.07 1.96 -7.52
N TYR A 64 -2.43 2.73 -6.51
CA TYR A 64 -3.71 3.43 -6.45
C TYR A 64 -3.50 4.89 -6.81
N ARG A 65 -4.11 5.34 -7.91
CA ARG A 65 -4.17 6.75 -8.30
C ARG A 65 -5.22 7.45 -7.45
N CYS A 66 -4.81 8.37 -6.59
CA CYS A 66 -5.68 9.02 -5.62
C CYS A 66 -6.00 10.45 -6.06
N GLU A 67 -7.29 10.79 -6.10
CA GLU A 67 -7.80 12.13 -6.40
C GLU A 67 -8.02 12.89 -5.09
N VAL A 68 -6.97 13.59 -4.64
CA VAL A 68 -6.98 14.44 -3.43
C VAL A 68 -6.59 15.86 -3.84
N ALA A 69 -7.31 16.85 -3.33
CA ALA A 69 -7.01 18.25 -3.61
C ALA A 69 -5.67 18.66 -2.99
N ALA A 70 -4.88 19.46 -3.71
CA ALA A 70 -3.55 19.85 -3.27
C ALA A 70 -3.56 20.74 -2.01
N ASP A 71 -4.67 21.43 -1.77
CA ASP A 71 -4.95 22.31 -0.63
C ASP A 71 -5.82 21.64 0.45
N ASP A 72 -6.07 20.32 0.34
CA ASP A 72 -6.82 19.58 1.36
C ASP A 72 -6.07 19.66 2.72
N PRO A 73 -6.71 20.16 3.79
CA PRO A 73 -6.06 20.34 5.10
C PRO A 73 -5.62 19.01 5.74
N LEU A 74 -6.16 17.87 5.31
CA LEU A 74 -5.78 16.54 5.78
C LEU A 74 -4.52 16.01 5.09
N LEU A 75 -4.09 16.61 3.98
CA LEU A 75 -2.88 16.24 3.25
C LEU A 75 -1.67 17.03 3.78
N ARG A 76 -0.69 16.32 4.35
CA ARG A 76 0.46 16.96 5.00
C ARG A 76 1.79 16.37 4.52
N PRO A 77 2.83 17.18 4.28
CA PRO A 77 4.14 16.66 3.88
C PRO A 77 4.73 15.69 4.91
N ALA A 78 5.32 14.58 4.48
CA ALA A 78 5.79 13.51 5.38
C ALA A 78 6.75 14.02 6.47
N ARG A 79 7.73 14.87 6.11
CA ARG A 79 8.67 15.45 7.09
C ARG A 79 8.02 16.40 8.09
N ALA A 80 6.93 17.06 7.73
CA ALA A 80 6.18 17.88 8.69
C ALA A 80 5.48 16.97 9.71
N VAL A 81 4.82 15.91 9.22
CA VAL A 81 4.18 14.91 10.07
C VAL A 81 5.17 14.24 11.02
N TRP A 82 6.34 13.83 10.54
CA TRP A 82 7.37 13.22 11.38
C TRP A 82 7.85 14.14 12.52
N ARG A 83 7.98 15.44 12.25
CA ARG A 83 8.35 16.42 13.29
C ARG A 83 7.29 16.50 14.37
N ASP A 84 6.02 16.58 13.98
CA ASP A 84 4.89 16.62 14.92
C ASP A 84 4.79 15.36 15.77
N LEU A 85 5.21 14.20 15.24
CA LEU A 85 5.26 12.93 15.96
C LEU A 85 6.52 12.78 16.82
N GLY A 86 7.39 13.79 16.89
CA GLY A 86 8.62 13.73 17.68
C GLY A 86 9.67 12.79 17.11
N VAL A 87 9.60 12.43 15.82
CA VAL A 87 10.63 11.63 15.16
C VAL A 87 11.93 12.44 15.15
N THR A 88 12.96 11.91 15.81
CA THR A 88 14.25 12.61 15.96
C THR A 88 14.97 12.75 14.61
N PRO A 89 15.89 13.72 14.45
CA PRO A 89 16.68 13.85 13.22
C PRO A 89 17.46 12.57 12.85
N ARG A 90 17.90 11.80 13.86
CA ARG A 90 18.55 10.50 13.64
C ARG A 90 17.58 9.48 13.04
N GLN A 91 16.38 9.36 13.60
CA GLN A 91 15.33 8.47 13.07
C GLN A 91 14.86 8.91 11.68
N MET A 92 14.71 10.22 11.42
CA MET A 92 14.36 10.72 10.09
C MET A 92 15.40 10.33 9.04
N ARG A 93 16.70 10.39 9.35
CA ARG A 93 17.76 9.93 8.44
C ARG A 93 17.70 8.41 8.19
N ALA A 94 17.27 7.64 9.18
CA ALA A 94 17.08 6.19 9.02
C ALA A 94 15.83 5.85 8.19
N LEU A 95 14.75 6.62 8.36
CA LEU A 95 13.52 6.48 7.56
C LEU A 95 13.71 6.94 6.12
N ASP A 96 14.48 8.01 5.91
CA ASP A 96 14.70 8.64 4.61
C ASP A 96 16.20 8.74 4.26
N PRO A 97 16.88 7.61 4.04
CA PRO A 97 18.32 7.61 3.77
C PRO A 97 18.68 8.24 2.42
N ARG A 98 17.71 8.40 1.51
CA ARG A 98 17.91 8.90 0.13
C ARG A 98 17.28 10.26 -0.14
N GLY A 99 16.67 10.90 0.85
CA GLY A 99 15.99 12.19 0.67
C GLY A 99 14.74 12.11 -0.21
N GLU A 100 14.12 10.93 -0.30
CA GLU A 100 12.95 10.64 -1.13
C GLU A 100 11.66 11.17 -0.47
N SER A 101 11.65 11.45 0.84
CA SER A 101 10.48 12.01 1.57
C SER A 101 9.93 13.31 0.97
N LYS A 102 10.70 14.00 0.12
CA LYS A 102 10.27 15.18 -0.64
C LYS A 102 9.10 14.92 -1.60
N TRP A 103 8.89 13.66 -2.01
CA TRP A 103 7.76 13.27 -2.86
C TRP A 103 6.55 12.78 -2.08
N TRP A 104 6.68 12.65 -0.76
CA TRP A 104 5.69 11.96 0.05
C TRP A 104 4.90 12.90 0.95
N SER A 105 3.62 12.58 1.08
CA SER A 105 2.66 13.20 1.97
C SER A 105 1.90 12.12 2.73
N VAL A 106 1.29 12.51 3.83
CA VAL A 106 0.39 11.68 4.63
C VAL A 106 -0.99 12.33 4.60
N TYR A 107 -2.00 11.54 4.29
CA TYR A 107 -3.40 11.94 4.35
C TYR A 107 -4.06 11.41 5.63
N PHE A 108 -4.64 12.31 6.42
CA PHE A 108 -5.30 11.98 7.69
C PHE A 108 -6.82 11.85 7.53
N GLY A 109 -7.26 10.78 6.87
CA GLY A 109 -8.68 10.51 6.65
C GLY A 109 -8.89 9.26 5.81
N VAL A 110 -10.12 9.08 5.33
CA VAL A 110 -10.47 8.04 4.38
C VAL A 110 -10.50 8.65 2.98
N ILE A 111 -9.66 8.16 2.07
CA ILE A 111 -9.80 8.43 0.64
C ILE A 111 -10.83 7.43 0.12
N PRO A 112 -12.02 7.90 -0.30
CA PRO A 112 -13.12 7.01 -0.63
C PRO A 112 -12.87 6.33 -1.98
N MET A 113 -13.49 5.17 -2.21
CA MET A 113 -13.24 4.32 -3.39
C MET A 113 -13.42 5.09 -4.71
N GLN A 114 -14.43 5.96 -4.81
CA GLN A 114 -14.67 6.76 -6.02
C GLN A 114 -13.53 7.72 -6.39
N ALA A 115 -12.65 8.06 -5.44
CA ALA A 115 -11.49 8.91 -5.65
C ALA A 115 -10.21 8.08 -5.95
N ILE A 116 -10.35 6.77 -6.18
CA ILE A 116 -9.23 5.84 -6.34
C ILE A 116 -9.34 5.14 -7.70
N GLY A 117 -8.32 5.32 -8.55
CA GLY A 117 -8.07 4.45 -9.70
C GLY A 117 -7.12 3.31 -9.32
N VAL A 118 -7.38 2.09 -9.81
CA VAL A 118 -6.53 0.92 -9.55
C VAL A 118 -5.61 0.66 -10.74
N GLU A 119 -4.34 0.42 -10.46
CA GLU A 119 -3.37 -0.04 -11.44
C GLU A 119 -2.57 -1.22 -10.90
N LEU A 120 -2.39 -2.23 -11.74
CA LEU A 120 -1.60 -3.41 -11.41
C LEU A 120 -0.21 -3.30 -12.00
N ARG A 121 0.81 -3.70 -11.24
CA ARG A 121 2.17 -3.79 -11.74
C ARG A 121 2.30 -4.97 -12.69
N GLY A 122 2.87 -4.75 -13.85
CA GLY A 122 3.40 -5.76 -14.75
C GLY A 122 4.90 -5.59 -14.96
N ARG A 123 5.54 -6.52 -15.67
CA ARG A 123 6.98 -6.39 -15.98
C ARG A 123 7.31 -5.15 -16.82
N ASN A 124 6.35 -4.66 -17.61
CA ASN A 124 6.51 -3.52 -18.50
C ASN A 124 5.96 -2.20 -17.93
N GLY A 125 5.57 -2.17 -16.66
CA GLY A 125 5.00 -0.99 -16.01
C GLY A 125 3.63 -1.26 -15.40
N TYR A 126 2.97 -0.19 -14.94
CA TYR A 126 1.64 -0.28 -14.35
C TYR A 126 0.55 -0.21 -15.42
N VAL A 127 -0.47 -1.05 -15.27
CA VAL A 127 -1.62 -1.12 -16.18
C VAL A 127 -2.87 -0.75 -15.40
N ALA A 128 -3.59 0.27 -15.87
CA ALA A 128 -4.87 0.66 -15.28
C ALA A 128 -5.90 -0.47 -15.44
N VAL A 129 -6.66 -0.72 -14.39
CA VAL A 129 -7.70 -1.75 -14.36
C VAL A 129 -9.04 -1.08 -14.11
N GLY A 130 -9.96 -1.31 -15.04
CA GLY A 130 -11.34 -0.86 -14.94
C GLY A 130 -12.28 -2.00 -14.56
N GLU A 131 -13.55 -1.67 -14.37
CA GLU A 131 -14.60 -2.69 -14.28
C GLU A 131 -14.80 -3.38 -15.64
N PRO A 132 -15.11 -4.70 -15.65
CA PRO A 132 -15.40 -5.57 -14.50
C PRO A 132 -14.16 -6.27 -13.90
N ASP A 133 -12.97 -6.02 -14.45
CA ASP A 133 -11.76 -6.75 -14.05
C ASP A 133 -11.35 -6.45 -12.59
N THR A 134 -11.49 -5.20 -12.15
CA THR A 134 -11.20 -4.81 -10.76
C THR A 134 -12.02 -5.64 -9.77
N ALA A 135 -13.34 -5.76 -9.97
CA ALA A 135 -14.19 -6.59 -9.12
C ALA A 135 -13.80 -8.07 -9.16
N ARG A 136 -13.57 -8.63 -10.36
CA ARG A 136 -13.16 -10.04 -10.52
C ARG A 136 -11.87 -10.35 -9.76
N ILE A 137 -10.83 -9.54 -9.94
CA ILE A 137 -9.54 -9.72 -9.27
C ILE A 137 -9.70 -9.59 -7.75
N ALA A 138 -10.49 -8.62 -7.28
CA ALA A 138 -10.78 -8.45 -5.86
C ALA A 138 -11.46 -9.68 -5.26
N THR A 139 -12.42 -10.27 -5.97
CA THR A 139 -13.08 -11.52 -5.53
C THR A 139 -12.09 -12.68 -5.44
N GLU A 140 -11.25 -12.89 -6.46
CA GLU A 140 -10.23 -13.94 -6.45
C GLU A 140 -9.25 -13.77 -5.27
N VAL A 141 -8.77 -12.55 -5.03
CA VAL A 141 -7.88 -12.23 -3.92
C VAL A 141 -8.60 -12.40 -2.57
N ALA A 142 -9.88 -12.04 -2.47
CA ALA A 142 -10.67 -12.20 -1.25
C ALA A 142 -10.82 -13.68 -0.86
N ILE A 143 -11.06 -14.57 -1.83
CA ILE A 143 -11.15 -16.02 -1.61
C ILE A 143 -9.83 -16.56 -1.01
N LEU A 144 -8.69 -16.10 -1.53
CA LEU A 144 -7.38 -16.50 -1.00
C LEU A 144 -7.12 -15.89 0.38
N ARG A 145 -7.55 -14.64 0.58
CA ARG A 145 -7.41 -13.92 1.85
C ARG A 145 -8.20 -14.58 2.98
N ASP A 146 -9.36 -15.16 2.69
CA ASP A 146 -10.16 -15.89 3.67
C ASP A 146 -9.49 -17.19 4.16
N ARG A 147 -8.43 -17.67 3.50
CA ARG A 147 -7.63 -18.80 4.01
C ARG A 147 -6.65 -18.42 5.11
N PHE A 148 -6.54 -17.12 5.42
CA PHE A 148 -5.73 -16.62 6.51
C PHE A 148 -6.59 -16.24 7.72
N GLU A 149 -6.06 -16.52 8.90
CA GLU A 149 -6.47 -15.93 10.17
C GLU A 149 -5.59 -14.70 10.44
N PHE A 150 -6.25 -13.62 10.86
CA PHE A 150 -5.61 -12.37 11.23
C PHE A 150 -5.55 -12.28 12.75
N ILE A 151 -4.34 -12.31 13.30
CA ILE A 151 -4.13 -12.34 14.74
C ILE A 151 -3.48 -11.01 15.13
N VAL A 152 -4.10 -10.31 16.06
CA VAL A 152 -3.48 -9.16 16.71
C VAL A 152 -2.84 -9.67 18.00
N PRO A 153 -1.50 -9.69 18.11
CA PRO A 153 -0.85 -10.16 19.32
C PRO A 153 -1.26 -9.28 20.52
N PRO A 154 -1.53 -9.87 21.70
CA PRO A 154 -1.98 -9.10 22.87
C PRO A 154 -0.92 -8.11 23.35
N ASP A 155 0.36 -8.48 23.23
CA ASP A 155 1.51 -7.66 23.65
C ASP A 155 1.95 -6.65 22.59
N GLU A 156 1.45 -6.81 21.36
CA GLU A 156 1.70 -5.93 20.23
C GLU A 156 0.38 -5.61 19.51
N PRO A 157 -0.54 -4.85 20.15
CA PRO A 157 -1.85 -4.53 19.58
C PRO A 157 -1.78 -3.72 18.27
N TRP A 158 -0.57 -3.25 17.93
CA TRP A 158 -0.25 -2.56 16.68
C TRP A 158 0.28 -3.49 15.58
N ALA A 159 0.55 -4.75 15.87
CA ALA A 159 1.01 -5.76 14.92
C ALA A 159 -0.19 -6.54 14.36
N LEU A 160 0.02 -7.12 13.18
CA LEU A 160 -0.94 -7.99 12.54
C LEU A 160 -0.20 -9.22 12.02
N ASP A 161 -0.37 -10.32 12.73
CA ASP A 161 0.14 -11.62 12.32
C ASP A 161 -0.86 -12.29 11.39
N LEU A 162 -0.32 -13.02 10.42
CA LEU A 162 -1.09 -13.82 9.49
C LEU A 162 -0.72 -15.28 9.68
N ARG A 163 -1.74 -16.13 9.90
CA ARG A 163 -1.59 -17.59 9.95
C ARG A 163 -2.51 -18.24 8.93
N LEU A 164 -2.08 -19.34 8.32
CA LEU A 164 -2.99 -20.14 7.50
C LEU A 164 -3.98 -20.86 8.40
N LYS A 165 -5.26 -20.86 8.00
CA LYS A 165 -6.29 -21.67 8.64
C LYS A 165 -6.03 -23.17 8.42
N ASP A 166 -5.53 -23.54 7.24
CA ASP A 166 -5.03 -24.88 6.93
C ASP A 166 -3.52 -24.82 6.60
N PRO A 167 -2.63 -25.22 7.52
CA PRO A 167 -1.19 -25.21 7.29
C PRO A 167 -0.71 -26.13 6.16
N THR A 168 -1.54 -27.07 5.72
CA THR A 168 -1.21 -28.03 4.65
C THR A 168 -1.54 -27.50 3.25
N ASP A 169 -2.28 -26.38 3.15
CA ASP A 169 -2.60 -25.71 1.90
C ASP A 169 -1.68 -24.49 1.66
N PRO A 170 -0.59 -24.63 0.88
CA PRO A 170 0.30 -23.51 0.58
C PRO A 170 -0.25 -22.59 -0.53
N SER A 171 -1.36 -22.96 -1.18
CA SER A 171 -1.84 -22.27 -2.37
C SER A 171 -2.17 -20.78 -2.20
N PRO A 172 -2.55 -20.23 -1.03
CA PRO A 172 -2.81 -18.80 -0.94
C PRO A 172 -1.54 -17.95 -0.80
N PHE A 173 -0.36 -18.51 -0.49
CA PHE A 173 0.84 -17.71 -0.23
C PHE A 173 1.33 -16.88 -1.42
N TRP A 174 1.01 -17.28 -2.66
CA TRP A 174 1.48 -16.52 -3.83
C TRP A 174 0.94 -15.09 -3.81
N VAL A 175 -0.27 -14.85 -3.28
CA VAL A 175 -0.90 -13.53 -3.25
C VAL A 175 -0.13 -12.52 -2.39
N LEU A 176 0.64 -13.02 -1.40
CA LEU A 176 1.49 -12.23 -0.52
C LEU A 176 2.83 -11.87 -1.18
N ARG A 177 3.23 -12.63 -2.21
CA ARG A 177 4.53 -12.54 -2.89
C ARG A 177 4.43 -12.04 -4.33
N GLU A 178 3.21 -11.90 -4.86
CA GLU A 178 2.98 -11.46 -6.23
C GLU A 178 3.49 -10.04 -6.41
N ALA A 179 4.42 -9.85 -7.35
CA ALA A 179 5.01 -8.57 -7.68
C ALA A 179 4.50 -8.03 -9.02
N TYR A 180 3.97 -8.89 -9.89
CA TYR A 180 3.55 -8.54 -11.25
C TYR A 180 2.12 -9.02 -11.55
N PRO A 181 1.11 -8.61 -10.76
CA PRO A 181 -0.26 -9.09 -10.94
C PRO A 181 -0.88 -8.76 -12.30
N ALA A 182 -0.44 -7.72 -13.00
CA ALA A 182 -0.95 -7.42 -14.35
C ALA A 182 -0.65 -8.56 -15.33
N ASP A 183 0.55 -9.11 -15.27
CA ASP A 183 0.98 -10.23 -16.12
C ASP A 183 0.17 -11.51 -15.83
N ARG A 184 -0.39 -11.65 -14.62
CA ARG A 184 -1.24 -12.77 -14.23
C ARG A 184 -2.68 -12.58 -14.68
N PHE A 185 -3.26 -11.42 -14.38
CA PHE A 185 -4.70 -11.21 -14.51
C PHE A 185 -5.14 -10.61 -15.83
N LEU A 186 -4.22 -9.91 -16.52
CA LEU A 186 -4.51 -9.12 -17.72
C LEU A 186 -3.76 -9.62 -18.96
N ALA A 187 -2.80 -10.54 -18.80
CA ALA A 187 -2.28 -11.29 -19.93
C ALA A 187 -3.45 -12.10 -20.51
N ARG A 188 -3.98 -11.64 -21.64
CA ARG A 188 -4.94 -12.43 -22.43
C ARG A 188 -4.30 -13.79 -22.73
N PRO A 189 -5.05 -14.90 -22.71
CA PRO A 189 -4.53 -16.12 -23.31
C PRO A 189 -4.11 -15.80 -24.76
N PRO A 190 -3.05 -16.43 -25.28
CA PRO A 190 -2.73 -16.29 -26.70
C PRO A 190 -3.99 -16.69 -27.49
N VAL A 191 -4.43 -15.78 -28.36
CA VAL A 191 -5.47 -16.05 -29.36
C VAL A 191 -4.91 -17.05 -30.37
#